data_AF-A0A7C4Y8T4-F1
#
_entry.id   AF-A0A7C4Y8T4-F1
#
_cell.length_a   1.000
_cell.length_b   1.000
_cell.length_c   1.000
_cell.angle_alpha   90.00
_cell.angle_beta   90.00
_cell.angle_gamma   90.00
#
_symmetry.space_group_name_H-M   'P 1'
#
loop_
_entity.id
_entity.type
_entity.pdbx_description
1 polymer ?
#
loop_
_entity_poly.entity_id
_entity_poly.type
_entity_poly.pdbx_seq_one_letter_code
_entity_poly.pdbx_strand_id
1 'polypeptide(L)'
;MICVTIARHSRRFALAGILNAARMSADLVEVRLDTIDHEPDLAEMIAAKRTPLIFSCRRPQDGGSWKHSEEERLQLLRRCAAAGAEYVVVEHDVAGQFER
;
A
#
# COMPACT_ATOMS: atom_id res chain seq x y z
N MET A 1 15.70 -1.25 -11.50
CA MET A 1 14.34 -1.18 -10.94
C MET A 1 14.34 -0.14 -9.83
N ILE A 2 13.50 0.88 -9.95
CA ILE A 2 13.33 2.00 -9.03
C ILE A 2 11.89 1.94 -8.50
N CYS A 3 11.77 1.84 -7.17
CA CYS A 3 10.49 1.96 -6.47
C CYS A 3 10.37 3.36 -5.86
N VAL A 4 9.22 4.01 -6.05
CA VAL A 4 8.90 5.29 -5.42
C VAL A 4 7.82 5.08 -4.36
N THR A 5 8.11 5.49 -3.12
CA THR A 5 7.18 5.39 -1.99
C THR A 5 6.28 6.62 -1.88
N ILE A 6 4.97 6.38 -1.77
CA ILE A 6 3.94 7.37 -1.52
C ILE A 6 3.44 7.23 -0.08
N ALA A 7 3.84 8.18 0.77
CA ALA A 7 3.39 8.34 2.15
C ALA A 7 2.58 9.64 2.28
N ARG A 8 1.28 9.57 2.01
CA ARG A 8 0.37 10.74 1.97
C ARG A 8 -0.88 10.46 2.79
N HIS A 9 -1.27 11.43 3.61
CA HIS A 9 -2.48 11.38 4.44
C HIS A 9 -3.79 11.34 3.66
N SER A 10 -3.87 12.10 2.57
CA SER A 10 -5.07 12.18 1.74
C SER A 10 -5.05 11.13 0.62
N ARG A 11 -6.16 10.38 0.47
CA ARG A 11 -6.38 9.47 -0.66
C ARG A 11 -6.14 10.14 -2.01
N ARG A 12 -6.65 11.36 -2.17
CA ARG A 12 -6.49 12.15 -3.42
C ARG A 12 -5.03 12.46 -3.71
N PHE A 13 -4.25 12.82 -2.69
CA PHE A 13 -2.81 13.07 -2.87
C PHE A 13 -2.01 11.78 -3.04
N ALA A 14 -2.44 10.66 -2.45
CA ALA A 14 -1.86 9.36 -2.74
C ALA A 14 -2.06 8.98 -4.21
N LEU A 15 -3.29 9.12 -4.73
CA LEU A 15 -3.62 8.89 -6.15
C LEU A 15 -2.80 9.78 -7.10
N ALA A 16 -2.70 11.07 -6.79
CA ALA A 16 -1.85 11.98 -7.55
C ALA A 16 -0.37 11.56 -7.50
N GLY A 17 0.09 11.08 -6.34
CA GLY A 17 1.43 10.53 -6.15
C GLY A 17 1.70 9.31 -7.05
N ILE A 18 0.77 8.36 -7.11
CA ILE A 18 0.86 7.18 -7.98
C ILE A 18 1.01 7.61 -9.45
N LEU A 19 0.14 8.50 -9.93
CA LEU A 19 0.17 8.98 -11.31
C LEU A 19 1.44 9.76 -11.63
N ASN A 20 1.94 10.57 -10.71
CA ASN A 20 3.16 11.34 -10.90
C ASN A 20 4.42 10.47 -10.88
N ALA A 21 4.49 9.48 -9.99
CA ALA A 21 5.61 8.53 -9.95
C ALA A 21 5.73 7.76 -11.28
N ALA A 22 4.59 7.33 -11.84
CA ALA A 22 4.59 6.70 -13.16
C ALA A 22 5.04 7.65 -14.29
N ARG A 23 4.61 8.92 -14.26
CA ARG A 23 5.10 9.94 -15.22
C ARG A 23 6.61 10.17 -15.11
N MET A 24 7.18 10.00 -13.92
CA MET A 24 8.61 10.09 -13.67
C MET A 24 9.36 8.78 -13.97
N SER A 25 8.72 7.83 -14.66
CA SER A 25 9.31 6.55 -15.06
C SER A 25 9.73 5.65 -13.88
N ALA A 26 8.99 5.68 -12.77
CA ALA A 26 9.15 4.68 -11.71
C ALA A 26 8.79 3.28 -12.24
N ASP A 27 9.60 2.28 -11.89
CA ASP A 27 9.35 0.87 -12.25
C ASP A 27 8.32 0.23 -11.31
N LEU A 28 8.19 0.77 -10.09
CA LEU A 28 7.26 0.34 -9.04
C LEU A 28 6.79 1.54 -8.22
N VAL A 29 5.58 1.46 -7.68
CA VAL A 29 5.09 2.43 -6.71
C VAL A 29 4.64 1.72 -5.44
N GLU A 30 5.26 2.07 -4.31
CA GLU A 30 4.81 1.63 -2.99
C GLU A 30 3.80 2.64 -2.44
N VAL A 31 2.63 2.16 -2.03
CA VAL A 31 1.61 2.96 -1.34
C VAL A 31 1.60 2.56 0.14
N ARG A 32 1.95 3.50 1.01
CA ARG A 32 1.99 3.33 2.47
C ARG A 32 0.62 3.58 3.09
N LEU A 33 -0.18 2.52 3.21
CA LEU A 33 -1.56 2.59 3.71
C LEU A 33 -1.62 3.04 5.17
N ASP A 34 -0.59 2.75 5.96
CA ASP A 34 -0.47 3.21 7.35
C ASP A 34 -0.41 4.73 7.51
N THR A 35 -0.20 5.46 6.41
CA THR A 35 -0.16 6.94 6.42
C THR A 35 -1.48 7.59 6.00
N ILE A 36 -2.44 6.84 5.44
CA ILE A 36 -3.70 7.38 4.91
C ILE A 36 -4.71 7.52 6.05
N ASP A 37 -5.29 8.71 6.24
CA ASP A 37 -6.17 9.00 7.39
C ASP A 37 -7.54 8.30 7.32
N HIS A 38 -7.97 7.93 6.12
CA HIS A 38 -9.28 7.29 5.87
C HIS A 38 -9.15 6.09 4.94
N GLU A 39 -9.98 5.07 5.17
CA GLU A 39 -10.04 3.78 4.43
C GLU A 39 -9.70 3.85 2.93
N PRO A 40 -8.54 3.39 2.43
CA PRO A 40 -8.14 3.60 1.03
C PRO A 40 -9.18 3.04 0.03
N ASP A 41 -9.42 3.77 -1.07
CA ASP A 41 -10.18 3.21 -2.20
C ASP A 41 -9.20 2.39 -3.08
N LEU A 42 -9.08 1.11 -2.76
CA LEU A 42 -8.14 0.21 -3.44
C LEU A 42 -8.50 0.04 -4.92
N ALA A 43 -9.79 0.01 -5.25
CA ALA A 43 -10.25 -0.14 -6.63
C ALA A 43 -9.85 1.07 -7.48
N GLU A 44 -10.04 2.28 -6.95
CA GLU A 44 -9.61 3.52 -7.62
C GLU A 44 -8.09 3.55 -7.84
N MET A 45 -7.32 3.25 -6.80
CA MET A 45 -5.85 3.27 -6.88
C MET A 45 -5.31 2.26 -7.89
N ILE A 46 -5.86 1.04 -7.89
CA ILE A 46 -5.45 -0.03 -8.82
C ILE A 46 -5.90 0.30 -10.25
N ALA A 47 -7.11 0.82 -10.45
CA ALA A 47 -7.60 1.22 -11.77
C ALA A 47 -6.78 2.37 -12.38
N ALA A 48 -6.27 3.29 -11.55
CA ALA A 48 -5.46 4.41 -12.01
C ALA A 48 -4.00 4.04 -12.31
N LYS A 49 -3.53 2.85 -11.92
CA LYS A 49 -2.12 2.48 -11.99
C LYS A 49 -1.61 2.51 -13.43
N ARG A 50 -0.39 3.03 -13.61
CA ARG A 50 0.37 3.02 -14.88
C ARG A 50 1.68 2.23 -14.76
N THR A 51 1.98 1.79 -13.55
CA THR A 51 3.15 1.05 -13.11
C THR A 51 2.66 0.06 -12.03
N PRO A 52 3.26 -1.12 -11.85
CA PRO A 52 2.85 -2.07 -10.81
C PRO A 52 2.87 -1.45 -9.40
N LEU A 53 1.88 -1.83 -8.59
CA LEU A 53 1.73 -1.31 -7.23
C LEU A 53 2.20 -2.31 -6.18
N ILE A 54 2.85 -1.79 -5.15
CA ILE A 54 3.14 -2.46 -3.89
C ILE A 54 2.28 -1.80 -2.82
N PHE A 55 1.39 -2.55 -2.15
CA PHE A 55 0.73 -2.04 -0.95
C PHE A 55 1.46 -2.48 0.31
N SER A 56 1.61 -1.56 1.23
CA SER A 56 2.27 -1.78 2.51
C SER A 56 1.48 -1.09 3.62
N CYS A 57 1.50 -1.68 4.81
CA CYS A 57 0.85 -1.10 5.99
C CYS A 57 1.72 -1.40 7.20
N ARG A 58 2.59 -0.47 7.54
CA ARG A 58 3.68 -0.70 8.49
C ARG A 58 3.25 -0.43 9.93
N ARG A 59 3.66 -1.31 10.84
CA ARG A 59 3.35 -1.23 12.28
C ARG A 59 4.19 -0.14 12.97
N PRO A 60 3.74 0.42 14.10
CA PRO A 60 4.54 1.39 14.87
C PRO A 60 5.90 0.85 15.30
N GLN A 61 5.99 -0.41 15.76
CA GLN A 61 7.28 -1.01 16.13
C GLN A 61 8.25 -1.17 14.96
N ASP A 62 7.75 -1.20 13.73
CA ASP A 62 8.56 -1.24 12.52
C ASP A 62 8.83 0.16 11.96
N GLY A 63 8.34 1.25 12.58
CA GLY A 63 8.50 2.62 12.07
C GLY A 63 7.40 3.07 11.12
N GLY A 64 6.21 2.46 11.21
CA GLY A 64 5.01 2.89 10.52
C GLY A 64 4.05 3.70 11.38
N SER A 65 2.89 4.03 10.81
CA SER A 65 1.86 4.86 11.45
C SER A 65 0.53 4.13 11.65
N TRP A 66 0.50 2.80 11.54
CA TRP A 66 -0.72 2.02 11.74
C TRP A 66 -1.20 2.12 13.19
N LYS A 67 -2.48 2.44 13.40
CA LYS A 67 -3.04 2.72 14.74
C LYS A 67 -4.06 1.68 15.21
N HIS A 68 -4.40 0.73 14.35
CA HIS A 68 -5.43 -0.28 14.63
C HIS A 68 -4.78 -1.62 14.98
N SER A 69 -5.58 -2.67 15.16
CA SER A 69 -5.07 -3.98 15.51
C SER A 69 -4.25 -4.63 14.38
N GLU A 70 -3.44 -5.62 14.74
CA GLU A 70 -2.70 -6.43 13.77
C GLU A 70 -3.66 -7.22 12.86
N GLU A 71 -4.79 -7.68 13.39
CA GLU A 71 -5.80 -8.40 12.61
C GLU A 71 -6.41 -7.48 11.54
N GLU A 72 -6.80 -6.25 11.88
CA GLU A 72 -7.29 -5.26 10.92
C GLU A 72 -6.23 -4.95 9.85
N ARG A 73 -4.95 -4.91 10.24
CA ARG A 73 -3.82 -4.68 9.32
C ARG A 73 -3.69 -5.79 8.29
N LEU A 74 -3.69 -7.05 8.75
CA LEU A 74 -3.60 -8.22 7.89
C LEU A 74 -4.82 -8.34 6.98
N GLN A 75 -6.03 -8.04 7.49
CA GLN A 75 -7.24 -7.98 6.67
C GLN A 75 -7.16 -6.91 5.58
N LEU A 76 -6.63 -5.72 5.88
CA LEU A 76 -6.39 -4.68 4.88
C LEU A 76 -5.42 -5.16 3.78
N LEU A 77 -4.31 -5.79 4.16
CA LEU A 77 -3.33 -6.32 3.20
C LEU A 77 -3.91 -7.47 2.36
N ARG A 78 -4.72 -8.36 2.94
CA ARG A 78 -5.45 -9.40 2.19
C ARG A 78 -6.42 -8.79 1.18
N ARG A 79 -7.16 -7.74 1.56
CA ARG A 79 -8.02 -6.99 0.62
C ARG A 79 -7.22 -6.38 -0.53
N CYS A 80 -6.00 -5.89 -0.29
CA CYS A 80 -5.13 -5.39 -1.37
C CYS A 80 -4.74 -6.51 -2.34
N ALA A 81 -4.36 -7.68 -1.83
CA ALA A 81 -4.04 -8.84 -2.66
C ALA A 81 -5.26 -9.29 -3.49
N ALA A 82 -6.42 -9.44 -2.86
CA ALA A 82 -7.67 -9.81 -3.51
C ALA A 82 -8.14 -8.78 -4.56
N ALA A 83 -7.85 -7.49 -4.35
CA ALA A 83 -8.18 -6.42 -5.28
C ALA A 83 -7.26 -6.37 -6.52
N GLY A 84 -6.22 -7.22 -6.60
CA GLY A 84 -5.33 -7.31 -7.76
C GLY A 84 -4.08 -6.45 -7.67
N ALA A 85 -3.59 -6.17 -6.46
CA ALA A 85 -2.26 -5.62 -6.26
C ALA A 85 -1.18 -6.60 -6.75
N GLU A 86 -0.15 -6.11 -7.43
CA GLU A 86 0.98 -6.95 -7.84
C GLU A 86 1.78 -7.46 -6.64
N TYR A 87 1.93 -6.62 -5.61
CA TYR A 87 2.64 -6.99 -4.39
C TYR A 87 1.95 -6.43 -3.15
N VAL A 88 2.08 -7.18 -2.06
CA VAL A 88 1.74 -6.74 -0.71
C VAL A 88 2.95 -7.00 0.19
N VAL A 89 3.24 -6.06 1.10
CA VAL A 89 4.33 -6.19 2.07
C VAL A 89 3.77 -6.77 3.36
N VAL A 90 4.35 -7.89 3.79
CA VAL A 90 4.01 -8.58 5.03
C VAL A 90 5.30 -8.80 5.82
N GLU A 91 5.27 -8.47 7.10
CA GLU A 91 6.40 -8.64 7.99
C GLU A 91 6.65 -10.12 8.31
N HIS A 92 7.93 -10.47 8.47
CA HIS A 92 8.38 -11.86 8.51
C HIS A 92 7.74 -12.67 9.64
N ASP A 93 7.54 -12.07 10.81
CA ASP A 93 6.98 -12.69 12.01
C ASP A 93 5.52 -13.12 11.86
N VAL A 94 4.79 -12.53 10.90
CA VAL A 94 3.38 -12.84 10.63
C VAL A 94 3.15 -13.43 9.24
N ALA A 95 4.20 -13.63 8.44
CA ALA A 95 4.10 -14.14 7.08
C ALA A 95 3.38 -15.52 7.00
N GLY A 96 3.58 -16.38 7.99
CA GLY A 96 2.91 -17.70 8.06
C GLY A 96 1.39 -17.63 8.31
N GLN A 97 0.86 -16.46 8.69
CA GLN A 97 -0.57 -16.21 8.90
C GLN A 97 -1.23 -15.56 7.67
N PHE A 98 -0.43 -15.19 6.66
CA PHE A 98 -0.90 -14.49 5.48
C PHE A 98 -1.25 -15.47 4.37
N GLU A 99 -2.50 -15.95 4.39
CA GLU A 99 -3.09 -16.70 3.28
C GLU A 99 -3.67 -15.74 2.23
N ARG A 100 -3.43 -16.04 0.95
CA ARG A 100 -3.92 -15.26 -0.20
C ARG A 100 -5.36 -15.59 -0.54
#